data_AF-A0A059LLM0-F1
#
_entry.id   AF-A0A059LLM0-F1
#
_cell.length_a   1.000
_cell.length_b   1.000
_cell.length_c   1.000
_cell.angle_alpha   90.00
_cell.angle_beta   90.00
_cell.angle_gamma   90.00
#
_symmetry.space_group_name_H-M   'P 1'
#
loop_
_entity.id
_entity.type
_entity.pdbx_description
1 polymer ?
#
loop_
_entity_poly.entity_id
_entity_poly.type
_entity_poly.pdbx_seq_one_letter_code
_entity_poly.pdbx_strand_id
1 'polypeptide(L)' 'MAPEVIQTSHYDGKVDVWALGISAIEMAEQYPPRWKINPNRVIFMIVKDPAPRLQDVEHWTLTFQDFVAQCLQKVQG' A
#
# COMPACT_ATOMS: atom_id res chain seq x y z
N MET A 1 -7.20 2.22 0.54
CA MET A 1 -7.60 2.20 1.97
C MET A 1 -6.58 1.41 2.75
N ALA A 2 -6.21 1.88 3.94
CA ALA A 2 -5.30 1.16 4.82
C ALA A 2 -5.97 -0.08 5.44
N PRO A 3 -5.22 -1.13 5.80
CA PRO A 3 -5.76 -2.38 6.34
C PRO A 3 -6.60 -2.21 7.61
N GLU A 4 -6.24 -1.28 8.48
CA GLU A 4 -6.90 -0.98 9.76
C GLU A 4 -8.26 -0.31 9.57
N VAL A 5 -8.39 0.60 8.58
CA VAL A 5 -9.70 1.20 8.24
C VAL A 5 -10.67 0.12 7.75
N ILE A 6 -10.17 -0.87 7.02
CA ILE A 6 -10.99 -1.98 6.52
C ILE A 6 -11.45 -2.90 7.66
N GLN A 7 -10.61 -3.11 8.68
CA GLN A 7 -10.86 -4.09 9.73
C GLN A 7 -11.61 -3.55 10.94
N THR A 8 -11.29 -2.34 11.40
CA THR A 8 -11.77 -1.82 12.69
C THR A 8 -12.50 -0.49 12.56
N SER A 9 -12.57 0.08 11.34
CA SER A 9 -13.03 1.46 11.11
C SER A 9 -12.25 2.51 11.92
N HIS A 10 -11.10 2.13 12.48
CA HIS A 10 -10.23 3.05 13.21
C HIS A 10 -9.42 3.87 12.22
N TYR A 11 -9.38 5.19 12.44
CA TYR A 11 -8.65 6.12 11.62
C TYR A 11 -7.71 6.93 12.51
N ASP A 12 -6.42 6.85 12.22
CA ASP A 12 -5.39 7.75 12.74
C ASP A 12 -4.56 8.32 11.57
N GLY A 13 -3.61 9.19 11.87
CA GLY A 13 -2.76 9.80 10.83
C GLY A 13 -1.93 8.79 10.01
N LYS A 14 -1.78 7.54 10.46
CA LYS A 14 -1.03 6.51 9.69
C LYS A 14 -1.82 6.03 8.48
N VAL A 15 -3.14 6.16 8.50
CA VAL A 15 -3.99 5.86 7.34
C VAL A 15 -3.62 6.74 6.15
N ASP A 16 -3.37 8.04 6.39
CA ASP A 16 -2.94 8.98 5.36
C ASP A 16 -1.53 8.67 4.86
N VAL A 17 -0.63 8.22 5.75
CA VAL A 17 0.71 7.76 5.38
C VAL A 17 0.65 6.52 4.49
N TRP A 18 -0.26 5.59 4.77
CA TRP A 18 -0.51 4.44 3.89
C TRP A 18 -1.03 4.89 2.53
N ALA A 19 -2.02 5.79 2.50
CA ALA A 19 -2.56 6.34 1.26
C ALA A 19 -1.47 7.01 0.41
N LEU A 20 -0.56 7.76 1.04
CA LEU A 20 0.60 8.35 0.39
C LEU A 20 1.51 7.29 -0.24
N GLY A 21 1.79 6.18 0.47
CA GLY A 21 2.58 5.07 -0.08
C GLY A 21 1.94 4.41 -1.30
N ILE A 22 0.61 4.24 -1.30
CA ILE A 22 -0.13 3.73 -2.46
C ILE A 22 -0.08 4.71 -3.63
N SER A 23 -0.28 5.99 -3.38
CA SER A 23 -0.19 7.04 -4.42
C SER A 23 1.24 7.15 -4.98
N ALA A 24 2.27 6.95 -4.16
CA ALA A 24 3.66 6.91 -4.63
C ALA A 24 3.89 5.76 -5.62
N ILE A 25 3.37 4.56 -5.34
CA ILE A 25 3.42 3.44 -6.30
C ILE A 25 2.61 3.77 -7.57
N GLU A 26 1.43 4.35 -7.43
CA GLU A 26 0.60 4.73 -8.58
C GLU A 26 1.27 5.76 -9.49
N MET A 27 1.95 6.76 -8.93
CA MET A 27 2.71 7.73 -9.72
C MET A 27 3.93 7.09 -10.41
N ALA A 28 4.57 6.12 -9.76
CA ALA A 28 5.72 5.41 -10.30
C ALA A 28 5.33 4.42 -11.42
N GLU A 29 4.22 3.70 -11.26
CA GLU A 29 3.82 2.56 -12.10
C GLU A 29 2.56 2.82 -12.94
N GLN A 30 2.07 4.07 -12.92
CA GLN A 30 0.86 4.56 -13.58
C GLN A 30 -0.46 3.97 -13.06
N TYR A 31 -0.39 2.99 -12.17
CA TYR A 31 -1.55 2.31 -11.61
C TYR A 31 -1.30 1.90 -10.15
N PRO A 32 -2.34 1.91 -9.30
CA PRO A 32 -2.20 1.42 -7.94
C PRO A 32 -1.98 -0.11 -7.94
N PRO A 33 -1.45 -0.66 -6.84
CA PRO A 33 -1.33 -2.10 -6.66
C PRO A 33 -2.67 -2.81 -6.91
N ARG A 34 -2.65 -3.90 -7.69
CA ARG A 34 -3.82 -4.76 -7.96
C ARG A 34 -4.96 -4.10 -8.74
N TRP A 35 -4.69 -3.05 -9.53
CA TRP A 35 -5.71 -2.34 -10.31
C TRP A 35 -6.56 -3.20 -11.26
N LYS A 36 -6.06 -4.37 -11.69
CA LYS A 36 -6.80 -5.33 -12.55
C LYS A 36 -7.71 -6.30 -11.78
N ILE A 37 -7.67 -6.29 -10.46
CA ILE A 37 -8.40 -7.24 -9.61
C ILE A 37 -9.75 -6.62 -9.22
N ASN A 38 -10.80 -7.45 -9.16
CA ASN A 38 -12.12 -7.02 -8.69
C ASN A 38 -12.03 -6.36 -7.29
N PRO A 39 -12.69 -5.20 -7.06
CA PRO A 39 -12.57 -4.44 -5.82
C PRO A 39 -12.84 -5.24 -4.54
N ASN A 40 -13.86 -6.12 -4.55
CA ASN A 40 -14.18 -6.94 -3.38
C ASN A 40 -13.03 -7.89 -3.02
N ARG A 41 -12.34 -8.43 -4.02
CA ARG A 41 -11.16 -9.29 -3.80
C ARG A 41 -9.95 -8.48 -3.32
N VAL A 42 -9.78 -7.24 -3.81
CA VAL A 42 -8.71 -6.34 -3.36
C VAL A 42 -8.83 -6.05 -1.86
N ILE A 43 -10.04 -5.84 -1.34
CA ILE A 43 -10.28 -5.63 0.10
C ILE A 43 -9.71 -6.78 0.94
N PHE A 44 -10.03 -8.03 0.58
CA PHE A 44 -9.49 -9.21 1.29
C PHE A 44 -7.97 -9.29 1.20
N MET A 45 -7.41 -9.02 0.03
CA MET A 45 -5.97 -9.07 -0.18
C MET A 45 -5.24 -7.94 0.57
N ILE A 46 -5.86 -6.76 0.76
CA ILE A 46 -5.26 -5.69 1.57
C ILE A 46 -5.09 -6.15 3.02
N VAL A 47 -6.03 -6.93 3.56
CA VAL A 47 -5.94 -7.46 4.93
C VAL A 47 -4.94 -8.60 5.02
N LYS A 48 -5.01 -9.60 4.13
CA LYS A 48 -4.26 -10.86 4.28
C LYS A 48 -2.83 -10.86 3.75
N ASP A 49 -2.59 -10.27 2.59
CA ASP A 49 -1.32 -10.42 1.89
C ASP A 49 -0.25 -9.48 2.49
N PRO A 50 1.04 -9.66 2.21
CA PRO A 50 2.05 -8.65 2.53
C PRO A 50 1.71 -7.27 1.95
N ALA A 51 2.28 -6.22 2.55
CA ALA A 51 2.18 -4.88 2.00
C ALA A 51 2.73 -4.83 0.56
N PRO A 52 2.11 -4.05 -0.34
CA PRO A 52 2.59 -3.94 -1.71
C PRO A 52 3.97 -3.28 -1.76
N ARG A 53 4.72 -3.59 -2.81
CA ARG A 53 6.03 -3.02 -3.12
C ARG A 53 6.04 -2.59 -4.58
N LEU A 54 7.04 -1.80 -4.96
CA LEU A 54 7.35 -1.51 -6.36
C LEU A 54 7.64 -2.83 -7.10
N GLN A 55 7.10 -3.00 -8.29
CA GLN A 55 7.27 -4.14 -9.18
C GLN A 55 8.64 -4.12 -9.85
N ASP A 56 9.03 -2.95 -10.38
CA ASP A 56 10.34 -2.76 -11.03
C ASP A 56 11.36 -2.20 -10.03
N VAL A 57 11.76 -3.03 -9.06
CA VAL A 57 12.62 -2.62 -7.94
C VAL A 57 13.96 -2.06 -8.42
N GLU A 58 14.52 -2.60 -9.52
CA GLU A 58 15.82 -2.17 -10.05
C GLU A 58 15.77 -0.80 -10.73
N HIS A 59 14.60 -0.39 -11.25
CA HIS A 59 14.41 0.93 -11.85
C HIS A 59 14.43 2.06 -10.81
N TRP A 60 14.10 1.79 -9.56
CA TRP A 60 13.90 2.80 -8.52
C TRP A 60 15.06 2.88 -7.53
N THR A 61 15.35 4.08 -7.05
CA THR A 61 16.41 4.29 -6.05
C THR A 61 16.09 3.58 -4.72
N LEU A 62 17.12 3.13 -4.01
CA LEU A 62 16.96 2.52 -2.68
C LEU A 62 16.21 3.44 -1.71
N THR A 63 16.43 4.76 -1.79
CA THR A 63 15.72 5.75 -0.97
C THR A 63 14.22 5.74 -1.25
N PHE A 64 13.80 5.62 -2.52
CA PHE A 64 12.38 5.58 -2.86
C PHE A 64 11.75 4.25 -2.45
N GLN A 65 12.47 3.14 -2.63
CA GLN A 65 12.04 1.83 -2.15
C GLN A 65 11.82 1.83 -0.63
N ASP A 66 12.76 2.41 0.13
CA ASP A 66 12.66 2.53 1.60
C ASP A 66 11.48 3.43 2.00
N PHE A 67 11.33 4.60 1.37
CA PHE A 67 10.19 5.48 1.61
C PHE A 67 8.84 4.76 1.44
N VAL A 68 8.66 4.04 0.32
CA VAL A 68 7.43 3.26 0.07
C VAL A 68 7.24 2.18 1.14
N ALA A 69 8.31 1.47 1.53
CA ALA A 69 8.25 0.45 2.56
C ALA A 69 7.88 1.01 3.95
N GLN A 70 8.33 2.22 4.28
CA GLN A 70 7.99 2.89 5.53
C GLN A 70 6.54 3.40 5.53
N CYS A 71 6.03 3.85 4.39
CA CYS A 71 4.62 4.23 4.27
C CYS A 71 3.68 3.03 4.41
N LEU A 72 4.08 1.86 3.89
CA LEU A 72 3.23 0.68 3.78
C LEU A 72 3.51 -0.36 4.88
N GLN A 73 3.61 0.11 6.12
CA GLN A 73 3.74 -0.76 7.29
C GLN A 73 2.36 -1.26 7.73
N LYS A 74 2.19 -2.58 7.81
CA LYS A 74 1.02 -3.16 8.46
C LYS A 74 1.22 -3.17 9.97
N VAL A 75 0.24 -2.65 10.70
CA VAL A 75 0.20 -2.85 12.15
C VAL A 75 -0.03 -4.35 12.41
N GLN A 76 1.01 -5.06 12.81
CA GLN A 76 0.85 -6.40 13.38
C GLN A 76 0.26 -6.21 14.78
N GLY A 77 -0.90 -6.83 15.01
CA GLY A 77 -1.52 -6.88 16.33
C GLY A 77 -0.71 -7.73 17.30
#